data_AF-A0A7S1UQL6-F1
#
_entry.id   AF-A0A7S1UQL6-F1
#
_cell.length_a   1.000
_cell.length_b   1.000
_cell.length_c   1.000
_cell.angle_alpha   90.00
_cell.angle_beta   90.00
_cell.angle_gamma   90.00
#
_symmetry.space_group_name_H-M   'P 1'
#
loop_
_entity.id
_entity.type
_entity.pdbx_description
1 polymer ?
#
loop_
_entity_poly.entity_id
_entity_poly.type
_entity_poly.pdbx_seq_one_letter_code
_entity_poly.pdbx_strand_id
1 'polypeptide(L)'
;EAFASMRPQPGLTGTTKFDLPSCRIIHKSRRSSWRLWAMRRSSSNNDDDAKAERFANDARTDIRNLLTQRAIQSFMFLLTQVRDPHSCKWIEEFLSTSGMLEFHGTGAGWLQRFGGTWDAPLLKMMQQPKDVVIVSAKRRGRGHGGWSKDNPYLEERFVEFEIDIDPVSLSSRIVSVREQIAKEWVHDLTIVMDANDQILESYFSRVKNEEANDVAFERTAVNILNNHTGFQEEASSPFRKGNFDLMYNLCTQASIHRVLRQYQDSAQRNEVAFTWLRDFYIDRVAEYFDGDQRYGRADDFIEELLLTPPSVSINKRSGKVEGLADPLGSAEKIITMRNEVAQEWQAMMENVPQDHTGLRKALLEIQMKAWGSGGLGGATSGGDNEQSSQQDESVSGGSTDDGGFQ
;
A
#
# COMPACT_ATOMS: atom_id res chain seq x y z
N GLU A 1 48.73 18.17 -13.59
CA GLU A 1 49.48 18.38 -12.32
C GLU A 1 49.00 19.71 -11.75
N ALA A 2 48.34 19.85 -10.61
CA ALA A 2 48.10 18.98 -9.47
C ALA A 2 46.69 19.29 -8.92
N PHE A 3 45.88 18.25 -8.70
CA PHE A 3 44.79 18.23 -7.70
C PHE A 3 44.37 16.76 -7.56
N ALA A 4 45.24 15.99 -6.93
CA ALA A 4 44.99 14.62 -6.52
C ALA A 4 45.49 14.48 -5.08
N SER A 5 44.58 14.54 -4.10
CA SER A 5 44.72 13.97 -2.75
C SER A 5 43.65 14.55 -1.83
N MET A 6 42.45 13.99 -1.86
CA MET A 6 41.57 13.93 -0.69
C MET A 6 41.08 12.51 -0.56
N ARG A 7 41.70 11.75 0.37
CA ARG A 7 41.16 10.48 0.84
C ARG A 7 40.02 10.78 1.81
N PRO A 8 38.86 10.13 1.70
CA PRO A 8 37.83 10.22 2.73
C PRO A 8 38.26 9.42 3.96
N GLN A 9 38.14 10.05 5.14
CA GLN A 9 38.28 9.40 6.45
C GLN A 9 37.08 8.50 6.73
N PRO A 10 37.24 7.33 7.38
CA PRO A 10 36.12 6.48 7.78
C PRO A 10 35.43 7.09 9.01
N GLY A 11 34.43 7.93 8.76
CA GLY A 11 33.57 8.52 9.79
C GLY A 11 32.40 7.61 10.16
N LEU A 12 32.49 7.01 11.34
CA LEU A 12 31.41 6.57 12.24
C LEU A 12 29.97 6.76 11.73
N THR A 13 29.41 5.76 11.05
CA THR A 13 27.97 5.60 10.85
C THR A 13 27.34 4.99 12.10
N GLY A 14 27.31 5.79 13.18
CA GLY A 14 26.50 5.50 14.36
C GLY A 14 25.02 5.68 14.04
N THR A 15 24.43 4.73 13.33
CA THR A 15 22.97 4.62 13.26
C THR A 15 22.49 4.21 14.64
N THR A 16 22.01 5.18 15.41
CA THR A 16 21.23 4.90 16.61
C THR A 16 19.97 4.16 16.16
N LYS A 17 20.01 2.81 16.21
CA LYS A 17 18.83 1.98 16.19
C LYS A 17 17.96 2.42 17.36
N PHE A 18 16.86 3.11 17.05
CA PHE A 18 15.75 3.18 17.96
C PHE A 18 15.15 1.78 18.00
N ASP A 19 15.57 0.99 18.98
CA ASP A 19 14.92 -0.28 19.32
C ASP A 19 13.53 0.05 19.88
N LEU A 20 12.58 0.27 18.99
CA LEU A 20 11.18 0.10 19.32
C LEU A 20 11.00 -1.39 19.68
N PRO A 21 10.32 -1.72 20.80
CA PRO A 21 10.10 -3.11 21.18
C PRO A 21 9.45 -3.85 20.01
N SER A 22 10.19 -4.82 19.45
CA SER A 22 9.74 -5.67 18.36
C SER A 22 8.59 -6.53 18.85
N CYS A 23 7.38 -5.99 18.73
CA CYS A 23 6.16 -6.75 18.91
C CYS A 23 6.01 -7.63 17.67
N ARG A 24 6.62 -8.83 17.67
CA ARG A 24 6.28 -9.89 16.70
C ARG A 24 4.86 -10.34 16.98
N ILE A 25 3.89 -9.58 16.47
CA ILE A 25 2.52 -10.07 16.33
C ILE A 25 2.59 -11.10 15.21
N ILE A 26 2.58 -12.38 15.61
CA ILE A 26 2.35 -13.48 14.68
C ILE A 26 0.96 -13.23 14.10
N HIS A 27 0.91 -12.71 12.87
CA HIS A 27 -0.32 -12.67 12.10
C HIS A 27 -0.81 -14.11 11.99
N LYS A 28 -1.82 -14.47 12.80
CA LYS A 28 -2.68 -15.60 12.46
C LYS A 28 -3.25 -15.23 11.10
N SER A 29 -2.65 -15.80 10.05
CA SER A 29 -3.16 -15.76 8.69
C SER A 29 -4.66 -15.96 8.81
N ARG A 30 -5.42 -14.87 8.66
CA ARG A 30 -6.84 -14.93 8.38
C ARG A 30 -6.87 -15.64 7.03
N ARG A 31 -6.83 -16.98 7.06
CA ARG A 31 -6.94 -17.84 5.89
C ARG A 31 -8.08 -17.24 5.09
N SER A 32 -7.72 -16.71 3.93
CA SER A 32 -8.55 -15.81 3.16
C SER A 32 -9.95 -16.39 3.05
N SER A 33 -10.92 -15.74 3.69
CA SER A 33 -12.36 -16.02 3.59
C SER A 33 -12.84 -16.05 2.12
N TRP A 34 -11.99 -15.60 1.21
CA TRP A 34 -12.14 -15.51 -0.24
C TRP A 34 -12.12 -16.86 -0.95
N ARG A 35 -11.47 -17.91 -0.41
CA ARG A 35 -11.53 -19.28 -0.96
C ARG A 35 -12.97 -19.83 -1.01
N LEU A 36 -13.87 -19.31 -0.18
CA LEU A 36 -15.28 -19.70 -0.13
C LEU A 36 -16.20 -18.76 -0.90
N TRP A 37 -15.76 -17.53 -1.19
CA TRP A 37 -16.59 -16.49 -1.82
C TRP A 37 -16.49 -16.47 -3.34
N ALA A 38 -15.35 -16.85 -3.92
CA ALA A 38 -15.16 -16.89 -5.36
C ALA A 38 -15.68 -18.21 -5.95
N MET A 39 -16.94 -18.27 -6.38
CA MET A 39 -17.41 -19.30 -7.31
C MET A 39 -17.73 -20.68 -6.72
N ARG A 40 -18.44 -20.74 -5.58
CA ARG A 40 -19.43 -21.81 -5.48
C ARG A 40 -20.45 -21.47 -6.57
N ARG A 41 -20.52 -22.27 -7.66
CA ARG A 41 -21.61 -22.23 -8.66
C ARG A 41 -22.89 -22.52 -7.89
N SER A 42 -23.40 -21.49 -7.21
CA SER A 42 -24.57 -21.58 -6.39
C SER A 42 -25.66 -21.83 -7.40
N SER A 43 -26.25 -23.03 -7.37
CA SER A 43 -27.54 -23.28 -8.00
C SER A 43 -28.65 -22.43 -7.37
N SER A 44 -28.31 -21.46 -6.52
CA SER A 44 -29.10 -20.30 -6.18
C SER A 44 -29.35 -19.48 -7.44
N ASN A 45 -30.60 -19.47 -7.91
CA ASN A 45 -31.10 -18.61 -9.00
C ASN A 45 -31.09 -17.10 -8.65
N ASN A 46 -30.23 -16.67 -7.73
CA ASN A 46 -30.26 -15.32 -7.17
C ASN A 46 -29.21 -14.46 -7.89
N ASP A 47 -29.64 -13.80 -8.97
CA ASP A 47 -28.80 -12.93 -9.81
C ASP A 47 -28.05 -11.85 -9.01
N ASP A 48 -28.60 -11.45 -7.85
CA ASP A 48 -28.03 -10.43 -6.98
C ASP A 48 -26.73 -10.90 -6.29
N ASP A 49 -26.64 -12.17 -5.89
CA ASP A 49 -25.42 -12.72 -5.28
C ASP A 49 -24.27 -12.73 -6.30
N ALA A 50 -24.56 -13.10 -7.54
CA ALA A 50 -23.58 -13.10 -8.63
C ALA A 50 -23.10 -11.69 -8.99
N LYS A 51 -23.99 -10.69 -8.94
CA LYS A 51 -23.61 -9.27 -9.13
C LYS A 51 -22.72 -8.77 -7.99
N ALA A 52 -23.04 -9.10 -6.74
CA ALA A 52 -22.22 -8.73 -5.59
C ALA A 52 -20.82 -9.36 -5.65
N GLU A 53 -20.73 -10.62 -6.06
CA GLU A 53 -19.45 -11.31 -6.26
C GLU A 53 -18.62 -10.67 -7.37
N ARG A 54 -19.25 -10.33 -8.51
CA ARG A 54 -18.59 -9.62 -9.61
C ARG A 54 -18.04 -8.28 -9.14
N PHE A 55 -18.85 -7.51 -8.41
CA PHE A 55 -18.43 -6.23 -7.84
C PHE A 55 -17.22 -6.38 -6.90
N ALA A 56 -17.22 -7.39 -6.03
CA ALA A 56 -16.11 -7.65 -5.11
C ALA A 56 -14.82 -8.03 -5.85
N ASN A 57 -14.93 -8.85 -6.91
CA ASN A 57 -13.79 -9.22 -7.76
C ASN A 57 -13.27 -8.01 -8.53
N ASP A 58 -14.16 -7.21 -9.12
CA ASP A 58 -13.81 -5.98 -9.83
C ASP A 58 -13.07 -5.00 -8.91
N ALA A 59 -13.55 -4.82 -7.68
CA ALA A 59 -12.87 -3.99 -6.68
C ALA A 59 -11.47 -4.52 -6.33
N ARG A 60 -11.29 -5.85 -6.22
CA ARG A 60 -9.98 -6.46 -5.94
C ARG A 60 -9.00 -6.24 -7.09
N THR A 61 -9.48 -6.30 -8.33
CA THR A 61 -8.67 -6.10 -9.54
C THR A 61 -8.62 -4.65 -10.02
N ASP A 62 -9.22 -3.70 -9.30
CA ASP A 62 -9.18 -2.29 -9.66
C ASP A 62 -7.79 -1.70 -9.35
N ILE A 63 -7.09 -1.29 -10.40
CA ILE A 63 -5.77 -0.67 -10.31
C ILE A 63 -5.78 0.60 -9.45
N ARG A 64 -6.89 1.33 -9.38
CA ARG A 64 -7.02 2.54 -8.56
C ARG A 64 -6.99 2.23 -7.08
N ASN A 65 -7.50 1.07 -6.68
CA ASN A 65 -7.42 0.58 -5.30
C ASN A 65 -5.98 0.23 -4.92
N LEU A 66 -5.25 -0.45 -5.79
CA LEU A 66 -3.82 -0.70 -5.60
C LEU A 66 -3.03 0.61 -5.54
N LEU A 67 -3.33 1.57 -6.44
CA LEU A 67 -2.68 2.87 -6.45
C LEU A 67 -2.86 3.63 -5.12
N THR A 68 -4.08 3.62 -4.56
CA THR A 68 -4.32 4.21 -3.24
C THR A 68 -3.55 3.47 -2.14
N GLN A 69 -3.53 2.14 -2.16
CA GLN A 69 -2.75 1.34 -1.19
C GLN A 69 -1.26 1.71 -1.24
N ARG A 70 -0.67 1.77 -2.43
CA ARG A 70 0.74 2.11 -2.62
C ARG A 70 1.03 3.56 -2.25
N ALA A 71 0.14 4.50 -2.56
CA ALA A 71 0.28 5.90 -2.15
C ALA A 71 0.32 6.05 -0.62
N ILE A 72 -0.54 5.33 0.10
CA ILE A 72 -0.52 5.31 1.57
C ILE A 72 0.79 4.72 2.09
N GLN A 73 1.24 3.58 1.55
CA GLN A 73 2.50 2.93 1.94
C GLN A 73 3.72 3.83 1.70
N SER A 74 3.83 4.43 0.52
CA SER A 74 4.91 5.36 0.20
C SER A 74 4.85 6.62 1.05
N PHE A 75 3.65 7.15 1.35
CA PHE A 75 3.50 8.29 2.26
C PHE A 75 3.91 7.95 3.70
N MET A 76 3.50 6.80 4.23
CA MET A 76 3.95 6.32 5.53
C MET A 76 5.48 6.16 5.58
N PHE A 77 6.10 5.69 4.50
CA PHE A 77 7.56 5.63 4.43
C PHE A 77 8.17 7.03 4.55
N LEU A 78 7.64 8.03 3.84
CA LEU A 78 8.10 9.41 3.96
C LEU A 78 7.94 9.95 5.39
N LEU A 79 6.82 9.64 6.06
CA LEU A 79 6.60 9.99 7.47
C LEU A 79 7.69 9.38 8.39
N THR A 80 8.11 8.13 8.14
CA THR A 80 9.24 7.54 8.89
C THR A 80 10.56 8.27 8.64
N GLN A 81 10.82 8.74 7.41
CA GLN A 81 12.04 9.51 7.09
C GLN A 81 12.09 10.86 7.81
N VAL A 82 10.94 11.52 7.98
CA VAL A 82 10.83 12.77 8.74
C VAL A 82 10.64 12.56 10.25
N ARG A 83 10.81 11.32 10.74
CA ARG A 83 10.70 10.93 12.15
C ARG A 83 9.32 11.20 12.76
N ASP A 84 8.27 10.96 11.99
CA ASP A 84 6.88 10.99 12.44
C ASP A 84 6.25 9.59 12.44
N PRO A 85 6.64 8.69 13.37
CA PRO A 85 6.04 7.37 13.49
C PRO A 85 4.60 7.42 14.04
N HIS A 86 4.18 8.55 14.64
CA HIS A 86 2.88 8.70 15.27
C HIS A 86 1.77 8.85 14.23
N SER A 87 2.00 9.66 13.19
CA SER A 87 1.09 9.71 12.03
C SER A 87 1.00 8.36 11.32
N CYS A 88 2.10 7.60 11.20
CA CYS A 88 2.06 6.24 10.64
C CYS A 88 1.13 5.33 11.46
N LYS A 89 1.31 5.31 12.78
CA LYS A 89 0.48 4.51 13.68
C LYS A 89 -1.00 4.92 13.61
N TRP A 90 -1.27 6.22 13.57
CA TRP A 90 -2.63 6.75 13.43
C TRP A 90 -3.29 6.27 12.12
N ILE A 91 -2.55 6.30 11.00
CA ILE A 91 -3.05 5.80 9.69
C ILE A 91 -3.36 4.30 9.77
N GLU A 92 -2.50 3.50 10.40
CA GLU A 92 -2.73 2.06 10.59
C GLU A 92 -3.98 1.76 11.42
N GLU A 93 -4.15 2.48 12.53
CA GLU A 93 -5.33 2.38 13.41
C GLU A 93 -6.61 2.78 12.66
N PHE A 94 -6.58 3.91 11.94
CA PHE A 94 -7.68 4.39 11.10
C PHE A 94 -8.12 3.32 10.08
N LEU A 95 -7.16 2.73 9.36
CA LEU A 95 -7.42 1.68 8.37
C LEU A 95 -7.73 0.32 9.01
N SER A 96 -7.49 0.17 10.32
CA SER A 96 -7.59 -1.09 11.07
C SER A 96 -6.72 -2.19 10.48
N THR A 97 -5.48 -1.82 10.17
CA THR A 97 -4.43 -2.69 9.63
C THR A 97 -3.16 -2.52 10.44
N SER A 98 -2.25 -3.48 10.37
CA SER A 98 -0.93 -3.40 11.01
C SER A 98 0.15 -3.85 10.04
N GLY A 99 1.35 -3.30 10.16
CA GLY A 99 2.49 -3.70 9.33
C GLY A 99 2.32 -3.28 7.87
N MET A 100 1.63 -2.16 7.62
CA MET A 100 1.35 -1.72 6.25
C MET A 100 2.64 -1.39 5.49
N LEU A 101 3.68 -0.91 6.15
CA LEU A 101 4.98 -0.65 5.51
C LEU A 101 5.67 -1.91 4.98
N GLU A 102 5.46 -3.05 5.63
CA GLU A 102 6.11 -4.33 5.29
C GLU A 102 5.27 -5.16 4.31
N PHE A 103 3.99 -4.84 4.15
CA PHE A 103 3.06 -5.62 3.35
C PHE A 103 3.31 -5.48 1.84
N HIS A 104 3.74 -6.56 1.19
CA HIS A 104 3.90 -6.66 -0.26
C HIS A 104 2.82 -7.55 -0.88
N GLY A 105 1.61 -7.02 -1.05
CA GLY A 105 0.49 -7.76 -1.63
C GLY A 105 -0.59 -6.86 -2.21
N THR A 106 -1.51 -7.45 -2.97
CA THR A 106 -2.69 -6.76 -3.50
C THR A 106 -3.88 -6.94 -2.54
N GLY A 107 -4.82 -6.00 -2.61
CA GLY A 107 -6.09 -6.17 -1.92
C GLY A 107 -6.00 -5.97 -0.40
N ALA A 108 -5.41 -4.87 0.06
CA ALA A 108 -5.33 -4.57 1.49
C ALA A 108 -6.69 -4.73 2.20
N GLY A 109 -6.67 -5.27 3.42
CA GLY A 109 -7.87 -5.68 4.14
C GLY A 109 -8.90 -4.57 4.39
N TRP A 110 -8.51 -3.31 4.24
CA TRP A 110 -9.42 -2.17 4.37
C TRP A 110 -10.36 -2.00 3.17
N LEU A 111 -10.06 -2.56 1.98
CA LEU A 111 -10.87 -2.34 0.78
C LEU A 111 -12.35 -2.73 0.98
N GLN A 112 -12.61 -3.87 1.63
CA GLN A 112 -13.99 -4.30 1.90
C GLN A 112 -14.71 -3.39 2.90
N ARG A 113 -13.98 -2.87 3.89
CA ARG A 113 -14.54 -1.96 4.89
C ARG A 113 -14.98 -0.65 4.26
N PHE A 114 -14.26 -0.20 3.24
CA PHE A 114 -14.54 1.04 2.52
C PHE A 114 -15.35 0.83 1.23
N GLY A 115 -16.05 -0.31 1.09
CA GLY A 115 -16.97 -0.55 -0.02
C GLY A 115 -16.30 -0.80 -1.38
N GLY A 116 -15.00 -1.07 -1.41
CA GLY A 116 -14.25 -1.41 -2.61
C GLY A 116 -13.93 -0.24 -3.54
N THR A 117 -14.17 1.01 -3.12
CA THR A 117 -13.80 2.19 -3.92
C THR A 117 -12.49 2.80 -3.43
N TRP A 118 -11.71 3.32 -4.38
CA TRP A 118 -10.34 3.77 -4.15
C TRP A 118 -10.25 5.09 -3.36
N ASP A 119 -11.30 5.88 -3.40
CA ASP A 119 -11.43 7.22 -2.83
C ASP A 119 -12.03 7.22 -1.43
N ALA A 120 -12.84 6.21 -1.11
CA ALA A 120 -13.52 6.07 0.17
C ALA A 120 -12.61 6.19 1.41
N PRO A 121 -11.42 5.56 1.50
CA PRO A 121 -10.55 5.75 2.67
C PRO A 121 -10.10 7.21 2.81
N LEU A 122 -9.83 7.91 1.71
CA LEU A 122 -9.37 9.30 1.71
C LEU A 122 -10.51 10.24 2.11
N LEU A 123 -11.70 10.05 1.54
CA LEU A 123 -12.90 10.81 1.93
C LEU A 123 -13.24 10.61 3.40
N LYS A 124 -13.12 9.38 3.91
CA LYS A 124 -13.37 9.06 5.32
C LYS A 124 -12.31 9.63 6.26
N MET A 125 -11.06 9.71 5.81
CA MET A 125 -9.97 10.35 6.54
C MET A 125 -10.20 11.86 6.63
N MET A 126 -10.63 12.52 5.55
CA MET A 126 -11.00 13.95 5.55
C MET A 126 -12.20 14.27 6.47
N GLN A 127 -13.07 13.30 6.74
CA GLN A 127 -14.19 13.44 7.67
C GLN A 127 -13.80 13.31 9.15
N GLN A 128 -12.59 12.83 9.46
CA GLN A 128 -12.15 12.72 10.83
C GLN A 128 -11.83 14.11 11.41
N PRO A 129 -12.22 14.38 12.68
CA PRO A 129 -11.77 15.59 13.36
C PRO A 129 -10.25 15.56 13.55
N LYS A 130 -9.67 16.73 13.83
CA LYS A 130 -8.29 16.79 14.33
C LYS A 130 -8.18 15.95 15.61
N ASP A 131 -7.09 15.23 15.73
CA ASP A 131 -6.84 14.29 16.81
C ASP A 131 -5.54 14.65 17.52
N VAL A 132 -5.40 14.30 18.80
CA VAL A 132 -4.20 14.58 19.60
C VAL A 132 -3.67 13.29 20.17
N VAL A 133 -2.49 12.89 19.71
CA VAL A 133 -1.80 11.70 20.21
C VAL A 133 -0.87 12.11 21.33
N ILE A 134 -1.13 11.62 22.55
CA ILE A 134 -0.26 11.84 23.71
C ILE A 134 0.86 10.81 23.69
N VAL A 135 2.10 11.29 23.60
CA VAL A 135 3.30 10.46 23.57
C VAL A 135 4.07 10.62 24.87
N SER A 136 4.10 9.57 25.67
CA SER A 136 4.92 9.50 26.87
C SER A 136 6.34 9.05 26.52
N ALA A 137 7.32 9.94 26.62
CA ALA A 137 8.73 9.59 26.48
C ALA A 137 9.40 9.50 27.85
N LYS A 138 10.13 8.41 28.10
CA LYS A 138 10.96 8.28 29.30
C LYS A 138 12.06 9.34 29.26
N ARG A 139 12.14 10.18 30.28
CA ARG A 139 13.21 11.18 30.39
C ARG A 139 14.57 10.46 30.45
N ARG A 140 15.55 10.87 29.63
CA ARG A 140 16.85 10.19 29.54
C ARG A 140 17.59 10.20 30.89
N GLY A 141 17.67 9.03 31.51
CA GLY A 141 18.61 8.66 32.58
C GLY A 141 18.21 9.07 34.00
N ARG A 142 18.30 8.11 34.93
CA ARG A 142 18.55 8.39 36.35
C ARG A 142 19.92 9.07 36.45
N GLY A 143 19.99 10.28 37.01
CA GLY A 143 21.26 10.96 37.31
C GLY A 143 21.67 12.11 36.38
N HIS A 144 20.87 12.50 35.38
CA HIS A 144 21.03 13.82 34.74
C HIS A 144 20.53 14.91 35.72
N GLY A 145 21.41 15.27 36.66
CA GLY A 145 21.15 16.17 37.78
C GLY A 145 21.93 15.87 39.06
N GLY A 146 22.88 14.92 39.06
CA GLY A 146 23.74 14.62 40.23
C GLY A 146 23.15 13.60 41.22
N TRP A 147 22.05 12.94 40.87
CA TRP A 147 21.42 11.93 41.72
C TRP A 147 22.05 10.55 41.49
N SER A 148 22.21 9.76 42.56
CA SER A 148 22.71 8.39 42.49
C SER A 148 21.81 7.51 41.61
N LYS A 149 22.42 6.74 40.70
CA LYS A 149 21.72 5.84 39.76
C LYS A 149 20.94 4.73 40.46
N ASP A 150 21.37 4.36 41.66
CA ASP A 150 20.89 3.19 42.40
C ASP A 150 19.83 3.52 43.46
N ASN A 151 19.24 4.73 43.45
CA ASN A 151 18.19 5.06 44.40
C ASN A 151 16.88 4.32 44.05
N PRO A 152 16.42 3.35 44.87
CA PRO A 152 15.20 2.59 44.59
C PRO A 152 13.91 3.44 44.70
N TYR A 153 13.98 4.61 45.35
CA TYR A 153 12.84 5.50 45.58
C TYR A 153 12.60 6.52 44.44
N LEU A 154 13.44 6.54 43.40
CA LEU A 154 13.23 7.40 42.23
C LEU A 154 12.27 6.75 41.24
N GLU A 155 11.02 7.21 41.25
CA GLU A 155 10.01 6.84 40.26
C GLU A 155 10.44 7.23 38.84
N GLU A 156 10.03 6.42 37.87
CA GLU A 156 10.29 6.73 36.46
C GLU A 156 9.46 7.94 36.05
N ARG A 157 10.16 9.03 35.68
CA ARG A 157 9.51 10.24 35.18
C ARG A 157 9.33 10.13 33.67
N PHE A 158 8.08 10.18 33.23
CA PHE A 158 7.70 10.32 31.84
C PHE A 158 7.44 11.80 31.55
N VAL A 159 7.80 12.23 30.34
CA VAL A 159 7.37 13.52 29.79
C VAL A 159 6.36 13.20 28.71
N GLU A 160 5.17 13.77 28.84
CA GLU A 160 4.10 13.64 27.86
C GLU A 160 4.19 14.80 26.87
N PHE A 161 4.09 14.48 25.59
CA PHE A 161 4.03 15.44 24.49
C PHE A 161 2.73 15.21 23.73
N GLU A 162 2.01 16.29 23.47
CA GLU A 162 0.83 16.27 22.60
C GLU A 162 1.27 16.44 21.15
N ILE A 163 0.83 15.52 20.28
CA ILE A 163 1.07 15.59 18.84
C ILE A 163 -0.27 15.76 18.14
N ASP A 164 -0.45 16.91 17.51
CA ASP A 164 -1.63 17.20 16.70
C ASP A 164 -1.58 16.45 15.38
N ILE A 165 -2.60 15.66 15.11
CA ILE A 165 -2.84 14.97 13.84
C ILE A 165 -3.95 15.70 13.10
N ASP A 166 -3.65 16.11 11.86
CA ASP A 166 -4.62 16.70 10.93
C ASP A 166 -4.93 15.72 9.78
N PRO A 167 -6.03 14.94 9.87
CA PRO A 167 -6.41 13.97 8.86
C PRO A 167 -6.64 14.56 7.47
N VAL A 168 -7.10 15.81 7.38
CA VAL A 168 -7.33 16.50 6.10
C VAL A 168 -6.00 16.78 5.42
N SER A 169 -5.01 17.26 6.19
CA SER A 169 -3.64 17.47 5.71
C SER A 169 -2.96 16.17 5.28
N LEU A 170 -3.15 15.07 6.03
CA LEU A 170 -2.65 13.74 5.65
C LEU A 170 -3.26 13.27 4.32
N SER A 171 -4.59 13.36 4.20
CA SER A 171 -5.31 12.97 2.97
C SER A 171 -4.83 13.73 1.74
N SER A 172 -4.64 15.05 1.87
CA SER A 172 -4.13 15.91 0.80
C SER A 172 -2.74 15.46 0.32
N ARG A 173 -1.83 15.18 1.26
CA ARG A 173 -0.47 14.72 0.94
C ARG A 173 -0.47 13.33 0.30
N ILE A 174 -1.33 12.42 0.74
CA ILE A 174 -1.49 11.09 0.13
C ILE A 174 -1.97 11.23 -1.32
N VAL A 175 -2.91 12.14 -1.61
CA VAL A 175 -3.38 12.42 -2.97
C VAL A 175 -2.23 12.90 -3.87
N SER A 176 -1.33 13.74 -3.37
CA SER A 176 -0.13 14.16 -4.12
C SER A 176 0.82 13.00 -4.42
N VAL A 177 1.08 12.12 -3.45
CA VAL A 177 1.90 10.91 -3.66
C VAL A 177 1.23 9.99 -4.68
N ARG A 178 -0.10 9.87 -4.64
CA ARG A 178 -0.90 9.07 -5.59
C ARG A 178 -0.71 9.55 -7.04
N GLU A 179 -0.67 10.86 -7.29
CA GLU A 179 -0.41 11.41 -8.62
C GLU A 179 1.03 11.17 -9.10
N GLN A 180 2.00 11.23 -8.19
CA GLN A 180 3.39 10.89 -8.52
C GLN A 180 3.50 9.44 -8.97
N ILE A 181 2.97 8.49 -8.19
CA ILE A 181 3.00 7.06 -8.53
C ILE A 181 2.24 6.80 -9.84
N ALA A 182 1.11 7.45 -10.07
CA ALA A 182 0.36 7.30 -11.32
C ALA A 182 1.19 7.67 -12.55
N LYS A 183 1.97 8.76 -12.48
CA LYS A 183 2.87 9.17 -13.58
C LYS A 183 3.97 8.13 -13.85
N GLU A 184 4.53 7.55 -12.79
CA GLU A 184 5.50 6.46 -12.91
C GLU A 184 4.85 5.23 -13.56
N TRP A 185 3.62 4.90 -13.17
CA TRP A 185 2.88 3.76 -13.70
C TRP A 185 2.54 3.87 -15.18
N VAL A 186 2.34 5.08 -15.72
CA VAL A 186 2.15 5.27 -17.17
C VAL A 186 3.34 4.70 -17.96
N HIS A 187 4.57 4.96 -17.50
CA HIS A 187 5.78 4.43 -18.13
C HIS A 187 5.97 2.94 -17.83
N ASP A 188 5.76 2.55 -16.57
CA ASP A 188 5.92 1.17 -16.13
C ASP A 188 4.94 0.22 -16.84
N LEU A 189 3.73 0.67 -17.20
CA LEU A 189 2.77 -0.13 -17.98
C LEU A 189 3.22 -0.36 -19.43
N THR A 190 3.98 0.56 -20.03
CA THR A 190 4.63 0.32 -21.32
C THR A 190 5.61 -0.84 -21.24
N ILE A 191 6.41 -0.86 -20.17
CA ILE A 191 7.34 -1.95 -19.90
C ILE A 191 6.60 -3.29 -19.74
N VAL A 192 5.43 -3.30 -19.08
CA VAL A 192 4.60 -4.51 -18.98
C VAL A 192 4.16 -5.01 -20.34
N MET A 193 3.79 -4.12 -21.26
CA MET A 193 3.41 -4.50 -22.63
C MET A 193 4.61 -5.09 -23.39
N ASP A 194 5.76 -4.42 -23.35
CA ASP A 194 6.99 -4.90 -24.01
C ASP A 194 7.45 -6.26 -23.45
N ALA A 195 7.28 -6.48 -22.15
CA ALA A 195 7.58 -7.75 -21.51
C ALA A 195 6.63 -8.87 -21.96
N ASN A 196 5.35 -8.57 -22.20
CA ASN A 196 4.37 -9.56 -22.64
C ASN A 196 4.72 -10.14 -24.02
N ASP A 197 5.17 -9.30 -24.93
CA ASP A 197 5.52 -9.70 -26.30
C ASP A 197 6.71 -10.67 -26.31
N GLN A 198 7.62 -10.56 -25.34
CA GLN A 198 8.80 -11.41 -25.22
C GLN A 198 8.52 -12.79 -24.59
N ILE A 199 7.43 -12.94 -23.83
CA ILE A 199 7.17 -14.17 -23.04
C ILE A 199 6.97 -15.39 -23.95
N LEU A 200 6.11 -15.27 -24.96
CA LEU A 200 5.82 -16.37 -25.87
C LEU A 200 7.01 -16.69 -26.76
N GLU A 201 7.72 -15.66 -27.25
CA GLU A 201 8.93 -15.84 -28.06
C GLU A 201 10.03 -16.57 -27.28
N SER A 202 10.24 -16.20 -26.01
CA SER A 202 11.17 -16.88 -25.10
C SER A 202 10.77 -18.34 -24.86
N TYR A 203 9.48 -18.60 -24.60
CA TYR A 203 8.96 -19.96 -24.43
C TYR A 203 9.20 -20.83 -25.68
N PHE A 204 8.82 -20.36 -26.87
CA PHE A 204 9.00 -21.14 -28.10
C PHE A 204 10.47 -21.33 -28.48
N SER A 205 11.32 -20.33 -28.23
CA SER A 205 12.76 -20.44 -28.42
C SER A 205 13.37 -21.52 -27.52
N ARG A 206 12.92 -21.61 -26.26
CA ARG A 206 13.33 -22.66 -25.32
C ARG A 206 12.88 -24.05 -25.78
N VAL A 207 11.62 -24.19 -26.22
CA VAL A 207 11.09 -25.47 -26.72
C VAL A 207 11.86 -25.95 -27.96
N LYS A 208 12.30 -25.03 -28.83
CA LYS A 208 13.05 -25.35 -30.05
C LYS A 208 14.51 -25.72 -29.79
N ASN A 209 15.15 -25.07 -28.82
CA ASN A 209 16.58 -25.21 -28.54
C ASN A 209 16.83 -26.26 -27.45
N GLU A 210 16.38 -27.51 -27.64
CA GLU A 210 16.40 -28.63 -26.66
C GLU A 210 17.73 -28.82 -25.87
N GLU A 211 18.83 -28.20 -26.29
CA GLU A 211 20.18 -28.25 -25.69
C GLU A 211 20.53 -27.10 -24.71
N ALA A 212 19.68 -26.08 -24.56
CA ALA A 212 19.93 -24.98 -23.63
C ALA A 212 19.56 -25.39 -22.18
N ASN A 213 20.54 -25.96 -21.47
CA ASN A 213 20.52 -26.30 -20.05
C ASN A 213 19.75 -25.28 -19.19
N ASP A 214 18.70 -25.74 -18.51
CA ASP A 214 18.19 -25.37 -17.17
C ASP A 214 18.11 -23.88 -16.76
N VAL A 215 18.22 -22.93 -17.68
CA VAL A 215 17.93 -21.52 -17.37
C VAL A 215 16.42 -21.42 -17.20
N ALA A 216 15.99 -21.32 -15.94
CA ALA A 216 14.61 -20.98 -15.57
C ALA A 216 14.12 -19.84 -16.48
N PHE A 217 12.84 -19.89 -16.88
CA PHE A 217 12.21 -18.91 -17.77
C PHE A 217 12.75 -17.52 -17.43
N GLU A 218 13.47 -16.89 -18.38
CA GLU A 218 14.09 -15.58 -18.12
C GLU A 218 12.97 -14.68 -17.63
N ARG A 219 13.03 -14.34 -16.33
CA ARG A 219 11.99 -13.57 -15.67
C ARG A 219 12.09 -12.14 -16.19
N THR A 220 11.58 -11.91 -17.40
CA THR A 220 11.76 -10.68 -18.17
C THR A 220 11.38 -9.48 -17.32
N ALA A 221 10.28 -9.56 -16.56
CA ALA A 221 9.89 -8.52 -15.61
C ALA A 221 10.95 -8.28 -14.51
N VAL A 222 11.49 -9.33 -13.90
CA VAL A 222 12.54 -9.21 -12.87
C VAL A 222 13.86 -8.71 -13.44
N ASN A 223 14.23 -9.15 -14.64
CA ASN A 223 15.42 -8.68 -15.35
C ASN A 223 15.29 -7.20 -15.68
N ILE A 224 14.12 -6.77 -16.17
CA ILE A 224 13.84 -5.37 -16.41
C ILE A 224 13.92 -4.56 -15.10
N LEU A 225 13.33 -5.06 -14.01
CA LEU A 225 13.42 -4.43 -12.69
C LEU A 225 14.85 -4.24 -12.18
N ASN A 226 15.78 -5.14 -12.53
CA ASN A 226 17.17 -5.07 -12.10
C ASN A 226 18.04 -4.23 -13.03
N ASN A 227 17.70 -4.17 -14.33
CA ASN A 227 18.53 -3.54 -15.35
C ASN A 227 18.06 -2.14 -15.75
N HIS A 228 16.81 -1.75 -15.49
CA HIS A 228 16.36 -0.40 -15.82
C HIS A 228 16.91 0.63 -14.82
N THR A 229 17.87 1.43 -15.28
CA THR A 229 18.38 2.62 -14.58
C THR A 229 17.29 3.61 -14.20
N GLY A 230 16.15 3.60 -14.90
CA GLY A 230 14.98 4.42 -14.59
C GLY A 230 14.42 4.19 -13.18
N PHE A 231 14.57 2.98 -12.61
CA PHE A 231 14.16 2.70 -11.23
C PHE A 231 15.10 3.32 -10.17
N GLN A 232 16.27 3.83 -10.58
CA GLN A 232 17.25 4.48 -9.69
C GLN A 232 17.25 6.01 -9.81
N GLU A 233 16.34 6.60 -10.58
CA GLU A 233 16.21 8.05 -10.62
C GLU A 233 15.91 8.60 -9.22
N GLU A 234 16.66 9.61 -8.79
CA GLU A 234 16.55 10.26 -7.47
C GLU A 234 15.13 10.82 -7.19
N ALA A 235 14.32 10.99 -8.24
CA ALA A 235 12.94 11.47 -8.17
C ALA A 235 11.87 10.36 -8.07
N SER A 236 12.27 9.09 -8.04
CA SER A 236 11.31 7.96 -8.00
C SER A 236 10.63 7.81 -6.63
N SER A 237 9.37 7.35 -6.65
CA SER A 237 8.62 7.09 -5.44
C SER A 237 9.27 5.96 -4.61
N PRO A 238 9.15 6.02 -3.27
CA PRO A 238 9.53 4.90 -2.43
C PRO A 238 8.82 3.64 -2.89
N PHE A 239 9.58 2.54 -2.95
CA PHE A 239 9.12 1.22 -3.37
C PHE A 239 8.73 1.08 -4.85
N ARG A 240 9.21 1.93 -5.78
CA ARG A 240 8.88 1.80 -7.20
C ARG A 240 9.02 0.37 -7.76
N LYS A 241 10.12 -0.33 -7.43
CA LYS A 241 10.30 -1.75 -7.80
C LYS A 241 9.19 -2.66 -7.26
N GLY A 242 8.77 -2.47 -6.01
CA GLY A 242 7.65 -3.18 -5.40
C GLY A 242 6.30 -2.82 -6.02
N ASN A 243 6.12 -1.55 -6.39
CA ASN A 243 4.91 -1.06 -7.05
C ASN A 243 4.76 -1.73 -8.43
N PHE A 244 5.84 -1.79 -9.22
CA PHE A 244 5.87 -2.44 -10.53
C PHE A 244 5.50 -3.93 -10.42
N ASP A 245 6.12 -4.66 -9.48
CA ASP A 245 5.86 -6.08 -9.28
C ASP A 245 4.38 -6.36 -8.94
N LEU A 246 3.82 -5.60 -7.99
CA LEU A 246 2.41 -5.74 -7.62
C LEU A 246 1.45 -5.33 -8.75
N MET A 247 1.81 -4.31 -9.53
CA MET A 247 1.05 -3.89 -10.71
C MET A 247 1.04 -4.99 -11.77
N TYR A 248 2.19 -5.58 -12.07
CA TYR A 248 2.31 -6.70 -13.00
C TYR A 248 1.54 -7.93 -12.52
N ASN A 249 1.57 -8.20 -11.21
CA ASN A 249 0.78 -9.25 -10.58
C ASN A 249 -0.73 -9.00 -10.73
N LEU A 250 -1.18 -7.76 -10.44
CA LEU A 250 -2.57 -7.36 -10.58
C LEU A 250 -3.05 -7.39 -12.03
N CYS A 251 -2.23 -6.95 -12.99
CA CYS A 251 -2.51 -7.05 -14.43
C CYS A 251 -2.82 -8.50 -14.80
N THR A 252 -1.97 -9.43 -14.37
CA THR A 252 -2.15 -10.87 -14.63
C THR A 252 -3.45 -11.40 -14.01
N GLN A 253 -3.75 -11.01 -12.76
CA GLN A 253 -4.99 -11.38 -12.09
C GLN A 253 -6.24 -10.86 -12.83
N ALA A 254 -6.23 -9.59 -13.21
CA ALA A 254 -7.32 -8.96 -13.96
C ALA A 254 -7.53 -9.64 -15.32
N SER A 255 -6.45 -10.00 -16.01
CA SER A 255 -6.52 -10.72 -17.30
C SER A 255 -7.18 -12.08 -17.16
N ILE A 256 -6.80 -12.86 -16.14
CA ILE A 256 -7.42 -14.17 -15.88
C ILE A 256 -8.92 -14.01 -15.65
N HIS A 257 -9.33 -13.02 -14.86
CA HIS A 257 -10.74 -12.75 -14.58
C HIS A 257 -11.52 -12.37 -15.84
N ARG A 258 -10.94 -11.56 -16.73
CA ARG A 258 -11.55 -11.19 -18.02
C ARG A 258 -11.64 -12.37 -18.98
N VAL A 259 -10.59 -13.20 -19.10
CA VAL A 259 -10.62 -14.42 -19.92
C VAL A 259 -11.67 -15.40 -19.41
N LEU A 260 -11.80 -15.59 -18.10
CA LEU A 260 -12.86 -16.41 -17.51
C LEU A 260 -14.27 -15.88 -17.85
N ARG A 261 -14.48 -14.56 -17.85
CA ARG A 261 -15.75 -13.94 -18.28
C ARG A 261 -16.02 -14.19 -19.77
N GLN A 262 -15.03 -13.97 -20.63
CA GLN A 262 -15.15 -14.24 -22.07
C GLN A 262 -15.51 -15.71 -22.36
N TYR A 263 -14.93 -16.64 -21.61
CA TYR A 263 -15.28 -18.05 -21.72
C TYR A 263 -16.70 -18.34 -21.24
N GLN A 264 -17.13 -17.71 -20.15
CA GLN A 264 -18.49 -17.82 -19.63
C GLN A 264 -19.53 -17.31 -20.63
N ASP A 265 -19.27 -16.16 -21.27
CA ASP A 265 -20.17 -15.54 -22.24
C ASP A 265 -20.26 -16.34 -23.56
N SER A 266 -19.21 -17.11 -23.87
CA SER A 266 -19.16 -18.00 -25.05
C SER A 266 -19.86 -19.36 -24.84
N ALA A 267 -20.48 -19.56 -23.66
CA ALA A 267 -21.31 -20.65 -23.11
C ALA A 267 -21.18 -22.10 -23.64
N GLN A 268 -21.14 -22.33 -24.95
CA GLN A 268 -21.12 -23.67 -25.55
C GLN A 268 -19.74 -24.10 -26.07
N ARG A 269 -18.90 -23.18 -26.53
CA ARG A 269 -17.62 -23.57 -27.18
C ARG A 269 -16.46 -23.74 -26.21
N ASN A 270 -16.49 -23.04 -25.09
CA ASN A 270 -15.35 -22.90 -24.19
C ASN A 270 -15.62 -23.45 -22.78
N GLU A 271 -16.65 -24.27 -22.57
CA GLU A 271 -17.00 -24.77 -21.22
C GLU A 271 -15.86 -25.58 -20.57
N VAL A 272 -15.15 -26.39 -21.38
CA VAL A 272 -14.00 -27.18 -20.94
C VAL A 272 -12.85 -26.27 -20.51
N ALA A 273 -12.48 -25.29 -21.34
CA ALA A 273 -11.42 -24.33 -21.04
C ALA A 273 -11.76 -23.44 -19.84
N PHE A 274 -13.02 -23.01 -19.72
CA PHE A 274 -13.52 -22.26 -18.57
C PHE A 274 -13.36 -23.04 -17.27
N THR A 275 -13.90 -24.26 -17.23
CA THR A 275 -13.91 -25.08 -16.02
C THR A 275 -12.48 -25.41 -15.60
N TRP A 276 -11.63 -25.76 -16.56
CA TRP A 276 -10.23 -26.06 -16.31
C TRP A 276 -9.45 -24.84 -15.80
N LEU A 277 -9.51 -23.70 -16.49
CA LEU A 277 -8.77 -22.49 -16.10
C LEU A 277 -9.23 -21.97 -14.74
N ARG A 278 -10.54 -22.02 -14.49
CA ARG A 278 -11.10 -21.64 -13.19
C ARG A 278 -10.55 -22.50 -12.07
N ASP A 279 -10.61 -23.83 -12.23
CA ASP A 279 -10.14 -24.76 -11.20
C ASP A 279 -8.62 -24.60 -11.01
N PHE A 280 -7.84 -24.48 -12.09
CA PHE A 280 -6.40 -24.18 -12.04
C PHE A 280 -6.08 -22.91 -11.25
N TYR A 281 -6.82 -21.83 -11.52
CA TYR A 281 -6.65 -20.54 -10.85
C TYR A 281 -7.04 -20.60 -9.36
N ILE A 282 -8.18 -21.20 -9.02
CA ILE A 282 -8.66 -21.29 -7.64
C ILE A 282 -7.68 -22.06 -6.76
N ASP A 283 -7.10 -23.14 -7.27
CA ASP A 283 -6.13 -23.95 -6.53
C ASP A 283 -4.84 -23.18 -6.21
N ARG A 284 -4.52 -22.17 -7.02
CA ARG A 284 -3.25 -21.42 -7.00
C ARG A 284 -3.36 -19.99 -6.50
N VAL A 285 -4.56 -19.40 -6.44
CA VAL A 285 -4.74 -17.98 -6.14
C VAL A 285 -4.08 -17.56 -4.83
N ALA A 286 -4.19 -18.44 -3.82
CA ALA A 286 -3.63 -18.19 -2.49
C ALA A 286 -2.10 -18.15 -2.47
N GLU A 287 -1.45 -18.84 -3.41
CA GLU A 287 0.02 -18.93 -3.48
C GLU A 287 0.64 -17.78 -4.26
N TYR A 288 0.00 -17.37 -5.36
CA TYR A 288 0.56 -16.40 -6.30
C TYR A 288 0.02 -14.97 -6.15
N PHE A 289 -1.23 -14.80 -5.69
CA PHE A 289 -1.94 -13.51 -5.74
C PHE A 289 -2.42 -13.00 -4.38
N ASP A 290 -2.41 -13.81 -3.31
CA ASP A 290 -2.93 -13.41 -1.99
C ASP A 290 -1.83 -13.29 -0.93
N GLY A 291 -1.96 -12.31 -0.05
CA GLY A 291 -1.07 -12.17 1.11
C GLY A 291 0.24 -11.48 0.79
N ASP A 292 1.22 -11.66 1.68
CA ASP A 292 2.56 -11.12 1.50
C ASP A 292 3.35 -12.00 0.52
N GLN A 293 3.71 -11.42 -0.62
CA GLN A 293 4.22 -12.12 -1.78
C GLN A 293 5.71 -11.85 -2.00
N ARG A 294 6.36 -12.79 -2.69
CA ARG A 294 7.72 -12.57 -3.22
C ARG A 294 7.61 -11.87 -4.58
N TYR A 295 8.72 -11.32 -5.06
CA TYR A 295 8.79 -10.77 -6.42
C TYR A 295 8.68 -11.86 -7.48
N GLY A 296 8.05 -11.53 -8.62
CA GLY A 296 7.99 -12.37 -9.81
C GLY A 296 6.88 -13.42 -9.82
N ARG A 297 5.89 -13.32 -8.92
CA ARG A 297 4.83 -14.34 -8.78
C ARG A 297 3.93 -14.47 -10.01
N ALA A 298 3.68 -13.38 -10.72
CA ALA A 298 2.93 -13.46 -11.96
C ALA A 298 3.68 -14.27 -13.04
N ASP A 299 5.01 -14.13 -13.14
CA ASP A 299 5.81 -14.94 -14.06
C ASP A 299 5.78 -16.41 -13.64
N ASP A 300 5.95 -16.70 -12.34
CA ASP A 300 5.89 -18.08 -11.84
C ASP A 300 4.53 -18.74 -12.16
N PHE A 301 3.41 -17.99 -12.08
CA PHE A 301 2.08 -18.49 -12.43
C PHE A 301 1.95 -18.77 -13.94
N ILE A 302 2.44 -17.87 -14.80
CA ILE A 302 2.40 -18.04 -16.25
C ILE A 302 3.32 -19.17 -16.70
N GLU A 303 4.52 -19.31 -16.11
CA GLU A 303 5.43 -20.41 -16.39
C GLU A 303 4.78 -21.75 -16.03
N GLU A 304 4.18 -21.87 -14.84
CA GLU A 304 3.47 -23.09 -14.47
C GLU A 304 2.34 -23.42 -15.45
N LEU A 305 1.60 -22.40 -15.89
CA LEU A 305 0.51 -22.56 -16.85
C LEU A 305 1.03 -23.05 -18.23
N LEU A 306 2.15 -22.50 -18.71
CA LEU A 306 2.79 -22.88 -19.98
C LEU A 306 3.39 -24.29 -19.93
N LEU A 307 3.93 -24.71 -18.79
CA LEU A 307 4.52 -26.03 -18.58
C LEU A 307 3.48 -27.13 -18.31
N THR A 308 2.23 -26.75 -18.07
CA THR A 308 1.17 -27.72 -17.79
C THR A 308 0.77 -28.46 -19.08
N PRO A 309 0.85 -29.80 -19.12
CA PRO A 309 0.48 -30.56 -20.30
C PRO A 309 -1.04 -30.49 -20.55
N PRO A 310 -1.49 -30.64 -21.81
CA PRO A 310 -2.90 -30.80 -22.13
C PRO A 310 -3.53 -31.94 -21.32
N SER A 311 -4.72 -31.70 -20.77
CA SER A 311 -5.39 -32.65 -19.88
C SER A 311 -6.83 -32.89 -20.31
N VAL A 312 -7.32 -34.12 -20.13
CA VAL A 312 -8.69 -34.49 -20.46
C VAL A 312 -9.61 -34.08 -19.32
N SER A 313 -10.58 -33.21 -19.59
CA SER A 313 -11.60 -32.82 -18.60
C SER A 313 -12.68 -33.90 -18.52
N ILE A 314 -12.94 -34.36 -17.30
CA ILE A 314 -13.99 -35.33 -16.99
C ILE A 314 -15.06 -34.60 -16.16
N ASN A 315 -16.30 -34.65 -16.63
CA ASN A 315 -17.42 -34.11 -15.87
C ASN A 315 -17.56 -34.88 -14.55
N LYS A 316 -17.36 -34.20 -13.42
CA LYS A 316 -17.43 -34.83 -12.07
C LYS A 316 -18.80 -35.47 -11.77
N ARG A 317 -19.89 -35.04 -12.43
CA ARG A 317 -21.24 -35.57 -12.22
C ARG A 317 -21.56 -36.75 -13.14
N SER A 318 -21.19 -36.68 -14.41
CA SER A 318 -21.54 -37.72 -15.39
C SER A 318 -20.44 -38.76 -15.61
N GLY A 319 -19.20 -38.49 -15.17
CA GLY A 319 -18.03 -39.33 -15.45
C GLY A 319 -17.63 -39.36 -16.92
N LYS A 320 -18.32 -38.59 -17.78
CA LYS A 320 -18.05 -38.54 -19.22
C LYS A 320 -16.93 -37.55 -19.50
N VAL A 321 -16.10 -37.88 -20.49
CA VAL A 321 -15.11 -36.96 -21.06
C VAL A 321 -15.85 -35.79 -21.72
N GLU A 322 -15.58 -34.57 -21.25
CA GLU A 322 -16.16 -33.34 -21.80
C GLU A 322 -15.31 -32.80 -22.97
N GLY A 323 -13.98 -32.96 -22.89
CA GLY A 323 -13.07 -32.52 -23.93
C GLY A 323 -11.61 -32.46 -23.45
N LEU A 324 -10.73 -31.97 -24.32
CA LEU A 324 -9.33 -31.72 -24.03
C LEU A 324 -9.16 -30.24 -23.62
N ALA A 325 -8.59 -29.98 -22.46
CA ALA A 325 -8.19 -28.65 -22.04
C ALA A 325 -6.81 -28.31 -22.64
N ASP A 326 -6.68 -27.08 -23.12
CA ASP A 326 -5.46 -26.53 -23.70
C ASP A 326 -4.90 -25.41 -22.78
N PRO A 327 -3.94 -25.74 -21.89
CA PRO A 327 -3.26 -24.78 -21.02
C PRO A 327 -2.52 -23.70 -21.79
N LEU A 328 -1.82 -24.08 -22.87
CA LEU A 328 -1.03 -23.16 -23.70
C LEU A 328 -1.93 -22.11 -24.35
N GLY A 329 -3.02 -22.53 -24.99
CA GLY A 329 -4.00 -21.60 -25.56
C GLY A 329 -4.69 -20.72 -24.51
N SER A 330 -4.75 -21.15 -23.25
CA SER A 330 -5.23 -20.30 -22.14
C SER A 330 -4.19 -19.27 -21.71
N ALA A 331 -2.91 -19.67 -21.65
CA ALA A 331 -1.79 -18.77 -21.35
C ALA A 331 -1.66 -17.67 -22.41
N GLU A 332 -1.71 -18.01 -23.69
CA GLU A 332 -1.68 -17.05 -24.80
C GLU A 332 -2.78 -16.00 -24.66
N LYS A 333 -4.03 -16.42 -24.42
CA LYS A 333 -5.16 -15.49 -24.23
C LYS A 333 -4.99 -14.61 -22.99
N ILE A 334 -4.44 -15.13 -21.90
CA ILE A 334 -4.16 -14.33 -20.70
C ILE A 334 -3.11 -13.27 -21.00
N ILE A 335 -2.04 -13.61 -21.71
CA ILE A 335 -0.97 -12.67 -22.10
C ILE A 335 -1.52 -11.59 -23.04
N THR A 336 -2.31 -11.96 -24.04
CA THR A 336 -2.99 -10.99 -24.92
C THR A 336 -3.92 -10.07 -24.13
N MET A 337 -4.77 -10.63 -23.27
CA MET A 337 -5.67 -9.85 -22.41
C MET A 337 -4.89 -8.94 -21.44
N ARG A 338 -3.68 -9.33 -21.03
CA ARG A 338 -2.81 -8.51 -20.18
C ARG A 338 -2.29 -7.27 -20.89
N ASN A 339 -2.03 -7.35 -22.20
CA ASN A 339 -1.74 -6.16 -23.00
C ASN A 339 -2.95 -5.21 -23.05
N GLU A 340 -4.16 -5.73 -23.29
CA GLU A 340 -5.38 -4.92 -23.29
C GLU A 340 -5.62 -4.23 -21.94
N VAL A 341 -5.49 -4.98 -20.83
CA VAL A 341 -5.60 -4.45 -19.47
C VAL A 341 -4.55 -3.36 -19.20
N ALA A 342 -3.29 -3.59 -19.60
CA ALA A 342 -2.22 -2.62 -19.39
C ALA A 342 -2.46 -1.30 -20.15
N GLN A 343 -2.95 -1.37 -21.39
CA GLN A 343 -3.32 -0.19 -22.19
C GLN A 343 -4.46 0.60 -21.54
N GLU A 344 -5.51 -0.10 -21.10
CA GLU A 344 -6.63 0.55 -20.41
C GLU A 344 -6.17 1.22 -19.12
N TRP A 345 -5.34 0.54 -18.32
CA TRP A 345 -4.82 1.10 -17.07
C TRP A 345 -3.87 2.26 -17.30
N GLN A 346 -3.10 2.25 -18.39
CA GLN A 346 -2.25 3.38 -18.76
C GLN A 346 -3.10 4.62 -18.99
N ALA A 347 -4.18 4.50 -19.76
CA ALA A 347 -5.15 5.58 -19.96
C ALA A 347 -5.82 6.01 -18.64
N MET A 348 -6.11 5.08 -17.72
CA MET A 348 -6.62 5.43 -16.39
C MET A 348 -5.60 6.22 -15.57
N MET A 349 -4.31 5.84 -15.60
CA MET A 349 -3.25 6.53 -14.86
C MET A 349 -3.02 7.96 -15.35
N GLU A 350 -3.13 8.19 -16.66
CA GLU A 350 -3.09 9.53 -17.25
C GLU A 350 -4.23 10.44 -16.77
N ASN A 351 -5.39 9.84 -16.43
CA ASN A 351 -6.60 10.55 -15.98
C ASN A 351 -6.71 10.70 -14.45
N VAL A 352 -5.75 10.18 -13.67
CA VAL A 352 -5.75 10.30 -12.20
C VAL A 352 -5.87 11.75 -11.69
N PRO A 353 -5.18 12.75 -12.29
CA PRO A 353 -5.35 14.15 -11.86
C PRO A 353 -6.79 14.67 -11.97
N GLN A 354 -7.56 14.18 -12.96
CA GLN A 354 -8.95 14.52 -13.20
C GLN A 354 -9.85 13.82 -12.18
N ASP A 355 -9.60 12.53 -11.91
CA ASP A 355 -10.30 11.75 -10.88
C ASP A 355 -10.18 12.41 -9.48
N HIS A 356 -9.04 13.04 -9.19
CA HIS A 356 -8.82 13.77 -7.95
C HIS A 356 -9.62 15.07 -7.81
N THR A 357 -10.26 15.57 -8.86
CA THR A 357 -11.06 16.80 -8.79
C THR A 357 -12.17 16.71 -7.73
N GLY A 358 -12.80 15.54 -7.60
CA GLY A 358 -13.81 15.28 -6.57
C GLY A 358 -13.24 15.38 -5.15
N LEU A 359 -12.08 14.77 -4.91
CA LEU A 359 -11.37 14.84 -3.61
C LEU A 359 -10.92 16.26 -3.28
N ARG A 360 -10.37 16.99 -4.25
CA ARG A 360 -9.94 18.39 -4.07
C ARG A 360 -11.13 19.31 -3.75
N LYS A 361 -12.26 19.10 -4.42
CA LYS A 361 -13.50 19.82 -4.13
C LYS A 361 -13.98 19.56 -2.69
N ALA A 362 -14.02 18.29 -2.28
CA ALA A 362 -14.41 17.93 -0.91
C ALA A 362 -13.47 18.55 0.13
N LEU A 363 -12.16 18.55 -0.12
CA LEU A 363 -11.16 19.19 0.72
C LEU A 363 -11.38 20.70 0.82
N LEU A 364 -11.62 21.38 -0.29
CA LEU A 364 -11.91 22.81 -0.31
C LEU A 364 -13.17 23.17 0.49
N GLU A 365 -14.24 22.37 0.34
CA GLU A 365 -15.47 22.56 1.11
C GLU A 365 -15.25 22.46 2.62
N ILE A 366 -14.41 21.51 3.07
CA ILE A 366 -14.05 21.36 4.49
C ILE A 366 -13.24 22.58 4.98
N GLN A 367 -12.28 23.04 4.19
CA GLN A 367 -11.47 24.23 4.52
C GLN A 367 -12.32 25.49 4.61
N MET A 368 -13.25 25.69 3.67
CA MET A 368 -14.18 26.84 3.69
C MET A 368 -15.08 26.84 4.94
N LYS A 369 -15.58 25.66 5.35
CA LYS A 369 -16.38 25.53 6.59
C LYS A 369 -15.56 25.86 7.84
N ALA A 370 -14.30 25.42 7.90
CA ALA A 370 -13.41 25.74 9.01
C ALA A 370 -13.11 27.24 9.11
N TRP A 371 -12.86 27.92 7.99
CA TRP A 371 -12.66 29.37 7.95
C TRP A 371 -13.92 30.16 8.33
N GLY A 372 -15.08 29.76 7.82
CA GLY A 372 -16.36 30.43 8.14
C GLY A 372 -16.74 30.32 9.62
N SER A 373 -16.35 29.23 10.29
CA SER A 373 -16.66 28.99 11.71
C SER A 373 -15.67 29.69 12.65
N GLY A 374 -14.42 29.92 12.23
CA GLY A 374 -13.37 30.52 13.05
C GLY A 374 -13.30 32.06 13.02
N GLY A 375 -13.96 32.71 12.05
CA GLY A 375 -13.78 34.14 11.78
C GLY A 375 -14.60 35.14 12.61
N LEU A 376 -15.53 34.70 13.47
CA LEU A 376 -16.45 35.62 14.17
C LEU A 376 -16.54 35.44 15.70
N GLY A 377 -15.85 34.46 16.29
CA GLY A 377 -15.97 34.15 17.72
C GLY A 377 -14.71 34.38 18.57
N GLY A 378 -13.57 34.68 17.96
CA GLY A 378 -12.27 34.83 18.63
C GLY A 378 -11.95 36.26 19.07
N ALA A 379 -12.95 37.09 19.35
CA ALA A 379 -12.75 38.24 20.23
C ALA A 379 -12.90 37.71 21.66
N THR A 380 -11.80 37.28 22.23
CA THR A 380 -11.67 37.02 23.66
C THR A 380 -12.22 38.22 24.42
N SER A 381 -13.37 38.04 25.06
CA SER A 381 -13.77 38.86 26.19
C SER A 381 -12.73 38.65 27.29
N GLY A 382 -11.64 39.41 27.24
CA GLY A 382 -10.93 39.83 28.45
C GLY A 382 -11.88 40.72 29.23
N GLY A 383 -12.83 40.09 29.93
CA GLY A 383 -13.75 40.71 30.85
C GLY A 383 -13.46 40.16 32.24
N ASP A 384 -12.69 40.94 32.98
CA ASP A 384 -12.81 41.17 34.42
C ASP A 384 -13.01 39.95 35.31
N ASN A 385 -11.89 39.45 35.86
CA ASN A 385 -11.93 38.86 37.19
C ASN A 385 -10.70 39.29 37.99
N GLU A 386 -10.60 40.60 38.23
CA GLU A 386 -9.67 41.21 39.17
C GLU A 386 -10.50 41.91 40.26
N GLN A 387 -11.00 41.14 41.23
CA GLN A 387 -11.46 41.71 42.50
C GLN A 387 -11.43 40.67 43.64
N SER A 388 -10.92 41.13 44.78
CA SER A 388 -10.91 40.53 46.12
C SER A 388 -9.76 39.57 46.47
N SER A 389 -8.70 40.13 47.07
CA SER A 389 -8.22 39.74 48.41
C SER A 389 -7.13 40.73 48.87
N GLN A 390 -7.55 41.81 49.53
CA GLN A 390 -6.75 42.57 50.50
C GLN A 390 -6.84 41.88 51.86
N GLN A 391 -5.70 41.63 52.50
CA GLN A 391 -5.43 41.76 53.95
C GLN A 391 -3.93 41.44 54.13
N ASP A 392 -3.11 42.46 54.36
CA ASP A 392 -2.63 42.90 55.68
C ASP A 392 -1.62 41.92 56.30
N GLU A 393 -0.33 42.28 56.23
CA GLU A 393 0.49 42.42 57.45
C GLU A 393 1.79 43.17 57.15
N SER A 394 1.89 44.34 57.77
CA SER A 394 3.08 45.15 57.95
C SER A 394 4.03 44.53 58.98
N VAL A 395 5.33 44.41 58.70
CA VAL A 395 6.40 44.67 59.70
C VAL A 395 7.69 45.16 59.00
N SER A 396 8.20 46.23 59.58
CA SER A 396 9.44 47.02 59.43
C SER A 396 10.79 46.32 59.17
N GLY A 397 11.70 47.07 58.54
CA GLY A 397 12.99 47.41 59.19
C GLY A 397 14.30 47.21 58.40
N GLY A 398 15.08 48.29 58.25
CA GLY A 398 16.53 48.32 57.91
C GLY A 398 16.80 48.51 56.40
N SER A 399 17.28 49.63 55.86
CA SER A 399 18.41 50.52 56.20
C SER A 399 19.76 49.81 56.28
N THR A 400 20.51 49.87 55.17
CA THR A 400 21.93 50.26 54.99
C THR A 400 22.25 50.05 53.50
N ASP A 401 22.49 51.08 52.69
CA ASP A 401 23.71 51.87 52.54
C ASP A 401 24.79 51.19 51.65
N ASP A 402 25.33 52.03 50.77
CA ASP A 402 26.67 52.02 50.14
C ASP A 402 27.09 51.15 48.93
N GLY A 403 27.80 51.84 48.01
CA GLY A 403 28.80 51.33 47.05
C GLY A 403 28.25 50.94 45.67
N GLY A 404 28.61 51.55 44.53
CA GLY A 404 29.83 52.28 44.17
C GLY A 404 30.80 51.36 43.41
N PHE A 405 31.06 51.69 42.13
CA PHE A 405 32.03 51.10 41.17
C PHE A 405 31.64 49.73 40.58
N GLN A 406 31.78 49.46 39.27
CA GLN A 406 32.66 50.02 38.24
C GLN A 406 32.00 50.00 36.85
#